data_AF-A0A538U3Y3-F1
#
_entry.id   AF-A0A538U3Y3-F1
#
_cell.length_a   1.000
_cell.length_b   1.000
_cell.length_c   1.000
_cell.angle_alpha   90.00
_cell.angle_beta   90.00
_cell.angle_gamma   90.00
#
_symmetry.space_group_name_H-M   'P 1'
#
loop_
_entity.id
_entity.type
_entity.pdbx_description
1 polymer ?
#
loop_
_entity_poly.entity_id
_entity_poly.type
_entity_poly.pdbx_seq_one_letter_code
_entity_poly.pdbx_strand_id
1 'polypeptide(L)'
;MGRRQRHALLHGRRPSQAPVPALPASPRRCAWQFDLDAHRTLDRKYVLLTSASHTASEVRFLAADHPADAFRLVTAREKDHEYYLDHHGDRFFIRTNRGAPNFRLVSAPQSDPGQANWIEVVPHRADVMLTGMTFFADHYVLVEREGGLPQIVITDFRTGATHRIAFPEPVYTAGAGSNAEYDSKTFRYTY
;
A
#
# COMPACT_ATOMS: atom_id res chain seq x y z
N MET A 1 96.40 31.78 -13.34
CA MET A 1 95.37 32.85 -13.46
C MET A 1 94.02 32.21 -13.70
N GLY A 2 92.96 32.64 -13.01
CA GLY A 2 91.59 32.40 -13.47
C GLY A 2 90.70 31.43 -12.68
N ARG A 3 90.23 31.90 -11.52
CA ARG A 3 88.90 31.73 -10.90
C ARG A 3 88.31 30.32 -10.67
N ARG A 4 88.23 30.00 -9.38
CA ARG A 4 87.22 29.11 -8.75
C ARG A 4 85.80 29.56 -9.10
N GLN A 5 84.90 28.62 -9.39
CA GLN A 5 83.49 28.76 -9.07
C GLN A 5 82.94 27.50 -8.40
N ARG A 6 82.00 27.76 -7.49
CA ARG A 6 81.58 26.93 -6.38
C ARG A 6 80.40 26.05 -6.79
N HIS A 7 80.38 24.83 -6.24
CA HIS A 7 79.20 23.96 -6.21
C HIS A 7 78.03 24.64 -5.52
N ALA A 8 76.84 24.57 -6.13
CA ALA A 8 75.56 24.85 -5.50
C ALA A 8 74.65 23.62 -5.70
N LEU A 9 74.39 22.90 -4.60
CA LEU A 9 73.34 21.88 -4.54
C LEU A 9 71.99 22.58 -4.45
N LEU A 10 71.12 22.39 -5.44
CA LEU A 10 69.71 22.74 -5.37
C LEU A 10 68.91 21.58 -4.77
N HIS A 11 68.53 21.70 -3.50
CA HIS A 11 67.48 20.91 -2.89
C HIS A 11 66.12 21.36 -3.45
N GLY A 12 65.53 20.56 -4.34
CA GLY A 12 64.15 20.73 -4.78
C GLY A 12 63.17 20.47 -3.64
N ARG A 13 62.43 21.51 -3.22
CA ARG A 13 61.30 21.41 -2.29
C ARG A 13 60.13 20.70 -2.98
N ARG A 14 59.55 19.68 -2.32
CA ARG A 14 58.28 19.07 -2.75
C ARG A 14 57.16 20.12 -2.71
N PRO A 15 56.26 20.19 -3.70
CA PRO A 15 55.12 21.10 -3.63
C PRO A 15 54.14 20.64 -2.54
N SER A 16 53.75 21.62 -1.72
CA SER A 16 52.70 21.54 -0.70
C SER A 16 51.39 21.04 -1.31
N GLN A 17 50.84 19.92 -0.82
CA GLN A 17 49.48 19.52 -1.16
C GLN A 17 48.52 20.55 -0.53
N ALA A 18 47.80 21.29 -1.36
CA ALA A 18 46.68 22.11 -0.91
C ALA A 18 45.55 21.21 -0.41
N PRO A 19 44.83 21.57 0.67
CA PRO A 19 43.70 20.79 1.14
C PRO A 19 42.58 20.78 0.10
N VAL A 20 42.07 19.59 -0.22
CA VAL A 20 40.90 19.40 -1.08
C VAL A 20 39.70 20.05 -0.41
N PRO A 21 38.94 20.95 -1.08
CA PRO A 21 37.76 21.55 -0.48
C PRO A 21 36.68 20.48 -0.26
N ALA A 22 36.10 20.44 0.94
CA ALA A 22 34.97 19.58 1.24
C ALA A 22 33.77 19.98 0.36
N LEU A 23 33.29 19.04 -0.46
CA LEU A 23 32.02 19.18 -1.15
C LEU A 23 30.90 19.34 -0.11
N PRO A 24 29.94 20.25 -0.32
CA PRO A 24 28.80 20.36 0.59
C PRO A 24 28.06 19.03 0.64
N ALA A 25 27.75 18.58 1.86
CA ALA A 25 26.94 17.40 2.09
C ALA A 25 25.63 17.53 1.28
N SER A 26 25.46 16.63 0.31
CA SER A 26 24.22 16.47 -0.45
C SER A 26 23.01 16.48 0.50
N PRO A 27 21.97 17.28 0.25
CA PRO A 27 20.77 17.23 1.08
C PRO A 27 20.14 15.84 0.90
N ARG A 28 20.30 15.04 1.96
CA ARG A 28 19.48 13.91 2.41
C ARG A 28 18.70 13.18 1.30
N ARG A 29 19.24 12.01 0.92
CA ARG A 29 18.53 10.79 0.48
C ARG A 29 17.32 11.05 -0.42
N CYS A 30 17.44 10.71 -1.70
CA CYS A 30 16.31 10.23 -2.49
C CYS A 30 15.76 8.97 -1.80
N ALA A 31 14.91 9.15 -0.80
CA ALA A 31 14.10 8.08 -0.27
C ALA A 31 12.96 7.91 -1.27
N TRP A 32 12.95 6.78 -1.97
CA TRP A 32 11.78 6.27 -2.68
C TRP A 32 10.65 6.17 -1.65
N GLN A 33 9.87 7.25 -1.47
CA GLN A 33 8.93 7.36 -0.35
C GLN A 33 7.66 6.55 -0.58
N PHE A 34 7.43 6.09 -1.81
CA PHE A 34 6.23 5.36 -2.19
C PHE A 34 6.59 4.18 -3.09
N ASP A 35 6.04 3.02 -2.76
CA ASP A 35 6.06 1.85 -3.60
C ASP A 35 4.88 1.90 -4.60
N LEU A 36 5.05 1.21 -5.72
CA LEU A 36 4.01 1.04 -6.73
C LEU A 36 3.61 -0.44 -6.82
N ASP A 37 2.32 -0.70 -6.74
CA ASP A 37 1.71 -2.01 -6.91
C ASP A 37 0.63 -1.95 -7.99
N ALA A 38 0.54 -3.00 -8.81
CA ALA A 38 -0.50 -3.16 -9.80
C ALA A 38 -1.25 -4.47 -9.55
N HIS A 39 -2.55 -4.37 -9.32
CA HIS A 39 -3.42 -5.49 -9.00
C HIS A 39 -4.61 -5.52 -9.96
N ARG A 40 -5.14 -6.71 -10.26
CA ARG A 40 -6.42 -6.85 -10.97
C ARG A 40 -7.45 -7.36 -9.98
N THR A 41 -8.59 -6.68 -9.89
CA THR A 41 -9.71 -7.08 -9.01
C THR A 41 -10.10 -8.53 -9.25
N LEU A 42 -10.62 -9.21 -8.22
CA LEU A 42 -10.91 -10.65 -8.32
C LEU A 42 -11.92 -10.96 -9.43
N ASP A 43 -12.92 -10.09 -9.60
CA ASP A 43 -13.93 -10.14 -10.67
C ASP A 43 -13.39 -9.75 -12.07
N ARG A 44 -12.10 -9.41 -12.15
CA ARG A 44 -11.34 -9.07 -13.36
C ARG A 44 -11.82 -7.83 -14.10
N LYS A 45 -12.70 -7.01 -13.52
CA LYS A 45 -13.23 -5.81 -14.18
C LYS A 45 -12.26 -4.64 -14.19
N TYR A 46 -11.39 -4.54 -13.19
CA TYR A 46 -10.50 -3.38 -13.05
C TYR A 46 -9.05 -3.77 -12.81
N VAL A 47 -8.15 -3.00 -13.41
CA VAL A 47 -6.74 -2.92 -13.01
C VAL A 47 -6.59 -1.73 -12.07
N LEU A 48 -5.97 -1.96 -10.93
CA LEU A 48 -5.72 -0.99 -9.88
C LEU A 48 -4.23 -0.70 -9.82
N LEU A 49 -3.87 0.58 -9.85
CA LEU A 49 -2.51 1.05 -9.63
C LEU A 49 -2.47 1.77 -8.28
N THR A 50 -1.80 1.18 -7.32
CA THR A 50 -1.67 1.72 -5.96
C THR A 50 -0.27 2.28 -5.78
N SER A 51 -0.18 3.53 -5.35
CA SER A 51 1.06 4.14 -4.90
C SER A 51 0.96 4.43 -3.41
N ALA A 52 1.75 3.75 -2.58
CA ALA A 52 1.59 3.77 -1.13
C ALA A 52 2.92 3.87 -0.37
N SER A 53 2.85 4.49 0.80
CA SER A 53 3.91 4.54 1.82
C SER A 53 3.34 4.03 3.15
N HIS A 54 4.13 4.10 4.23
CA HIS A 54 3.65 3.81 5.58
C HIS A 54 2.56 4.75 6.10
N THR A 55 2.34 5.90 5.46
CA THR A 55 1.43 6.93 6.00
C THR A 55 0.46 7.51 4.98
N ALA A 56 0.60 7.16 3.70
CA ALA A 56 -0.30 7.70 2.68
C ALA A 56 -0.40 6.77 1.47
N SER A 57 -1.58 6.74 0.84
CA SER A 57 -1.76 6.05 -0.44
C SER A 57 -2.50 6.91 -1.47
N GLU A 58 -2.36 6.50 -2.74
CA GLU A 58 -3.16 6.97 -3.86
C GLU A 58 -3.49 5.76 -4.74
N VAL A 59 -4.76 5.54 -5.06
CA VAL A 59 -5.20 4.48 -5.94
C VAL A 59 -5.80 5.06 -7.20
N ARG A 60 -5.37 4.52 -8.34
CA ARG A 60 -5.97 4.77 -9.65
C ARG A 60 -6.52 3.47 -10.21
N PHE A 61 -7.55 3.56 -11.02
CA PHE A 61 -8.21 2.39 -11.61
C PHE A 61 -8.41 2.56 -13.12
N LEU A 62 -8.42 1.45 -13.83
CA LEU A 62 -8.62 1.34 -15.27
C LEU A 62 -9.52 0.14 -15.55
N ALA A 63 -10.50 0.28 -16.42
CA ALA A 63 -11.31 -0.86 -16.86
C ALA A 63 -10.42 -1.86 -17.61
N ALA A 64 -10.45 -3.13 -17.20
CA ALA A 64 -9.51 -4.13 -17.69
C ALA A 64 -9.75 -4.52 -19.16
N ASP A 65 -10.97 -4.31 -19.67
CA ASP A 65 -11.38 -4.48 -21.06
C ASP A 65 -11.07 -3.26 -21.96
N HIS A 66 -10.69 -2.13 -21.36
CA HIS A 66 -10.26 -0.92 -22.06
C HIS A 66 -8.83 -0.51 -21.67
N PRO A 67 -7.81 -1.34 -21.98
CA PRO A 67 -6.44 -1.14 -21.47
C PRO A 67 -5.71 0.08 -22.07
N ALA A 68 -6.25 0.69 -23.13
CA ALA A 68 -5.71 1.90 -23.74
C ALA A 68 -6.23 3.19 -23.09
N ASP A 69 -7.25 3.09 -22.22
CA ASP A 69 -7.81 4.26 -21.54
C ASP A 69 -6.86 4.78 -20.45
N ALA A 70 -7.09 6.02 -20.02
CA ALA A 70 -6.33 6.61 -18.94
C ALA A 70 -6.79 6.09 -17.58
N PHE A 71 -5.83 5.84 -16.68
CA PHE A 71 -6.09 5.56 -15.28
C PHE A 71 -6.84 6.73 -14.61
N ARG A 72 -7.99 6.42 -13.99
CA ARG A 72 -8.83 7.36 -13.24
C ARG A 72 -8.43 7.36 -11.78
N LEU A 73 -8.35 8.53 -11.18
CA LEU A 73 -8.03 8.71 -9.76
C LEU A 73 -9.27 8.49 -8.89
N VAL A 74 -9.13 7.77 -7.77
CA VAL A 74 -10.20 7.66 -6.75
C VAL A 74 -10.26 8.93 -5.91
N THR A 75 -9.15 9.25 -5.23
CA THR A 75 -8.98 10.48 -4.48
C THR A 75 -7.51 10.87 -4.44
N ALA A 76 -7.23 12.18 -4.45
CA ALA A 76 -5.86 12.67 -4.34
C ALA A 76 -5.22 12.20 -3.04
N ARG A 77 -3.91 11.94 -3.10
CA ARG A 77 -3.11 11.62 -1.92
C ARG A 77 -3.19 12.73 -0.88
N GLU A 78 -3.33 12.33 0.37
CA GLU A 78 -3.22 13.20 1.52
C GLU A 78 -2.29 12.61 2.56
N LYS A 79 -1.62 13.46 3.34
CA LYS A 79 -0.74 13.01 4.42
C LYS A 79 -1.57 12.31 5.51
N ASP A 80 -1.04 11.21 6.03
CA ASP A 80 -1.65 10.40 7.09
C ASP A 80 -3.01 9.78 6.69
N HIS A 81 -3.28 9.69 5.38
CA HIS A 81 -4.47 9.06 4.81
C HIS A 81 -4.10 7.86 3.94
N GLU A 82 -4.45 6.68 4.44
CA GLU A 82 -4.33 5.43 3.74
C GLU A 82 -5.71 4.95 3.30
N TYR A 83 -5.77 4.47 2.07
CA TYR A 83 -6.90 3.76 1.51
C TYR A 83 -6.47 2.74 0.44
N TYR A 84 -7.23 1.66 0.34
CA TYR A 84 -7.04 0.58 -0.61
C TYR A 84 -8.37 0.26 -1.25
N LEU A 85 -8.35 -0.17 -2.51
CA LEU A 85 -9.54 -0.36 -3.33
C LEU A 85 -9.69 -1.81 -3.77
N ASP A 86 -10.93 -2.28 -3.83
CA ASP A 86 -11.32 -3.49 -4.55
C ASP A 86 -12.73 -3.26 -5.17
N HIS A 87 -13.19 -4.18 -5.99
CA HIS A 87 -14.42 -4.03 -6.76
C HIS A 87 -15.34 -5.25 -6.63
N HIS A 88 -16.64 -4.99 -6.53
CA HIS A 88 -17.68 -6.01 -6.60
C HIS A 88 -19.00 -5.42 -7.10
N GLY A 89 -19.68 -6.14 -7.99
CA GLY A 89 -20.96 -5.70 -8.54
C GLY A 89 -20.81 -4.45 -9.43
N ASP A 90 -21.40 -3.34 -8.98
CA ASP A 90 -21.35 -2.00 -9.57
C ASP A 90 -20.68 -0.97 -8.63
N ARG A 91 -19.98 -1.47 -7.59
CA ARG A 91 -19.42 -0.65 -6.52
C ARG A 91 -17.94 -0.95 -6.31
N PHE A 92 -17.25 0.11 -5.93
CA PHE A 92 -15.94 0.04 -5.34
C PHE A 92 -16.07 -0.09 -3.82
N PHE A 93 -15.24 -0.93 -3.22
CA PHE A 93 -15.10 -1.10 -1.79
C PHE A 93 -13.72 -0.59 -1.36
N ILE A 94 -13.71 0.26 -0.34
CA ILE A 94 -12.56 1.06 0.04
C ILE A 94 -12.28 0.86 1.52
N ARG A 95 -11.15 0.21 1.82
CA ARG A 95 -10.62 0.12 3.18
C ARG A 95 -9.81 1.38 3.45
N THR A 96 -10.22 2.22 4.40
CA THR A 96 -9.58 3.53 4.65
C THR A 96 -9.41 3.85 6.13
N ASN A 97 -8.32 4.55 6.47
CA ASN A 97 -8.07 5.05 7.82
C ASN A 97 -8.62 6.46 8.09
N ARG A 98 -9.29 7.09 7.11
CA ARG A 98 -9.86 8.44 7.26
C ARG A 98 -10.86 8.48 8.42
N GLY A 99 -10.52 9.21 9.49
CA GLY A 99 -11.33 9.29 10.69
C GLY A 99 -11.46 7.95 11.45
N ALA A 100 -10.63 6.97 11.12
CA ALA A 100 -10.72 5.59 11.58
C ALA A 100 -9.31 4.98 11.66
N PRO A 101 -8.52 5.22 12.72
CA PRO A 101 -7.13 4.73 12.83
C PRO A 101 -6.99 3.21 12.61
N ASN A 102 -7.98 2.43 13.03
CA ASN A 102 -8.05 0.98 12.82
C ASN A 102 -8.69 0.56 11.50
N PHE A 103 -8.83 1.49 10.56
CA PHE A 103 -9.53 1.38 9.30
C PHE A 103 -11.03 1.09 9.45
N ARG A 104 -11.77 1.52 8.44
CA ARG A 104 -13.18 1.15 8.21
C ARG A 104 -13.35 0.73 6.75
N LEU A 105 -14.47 0.09 6.45
CA LEU A 105 -14.85 -0.24 5.08
C LEU A 105 -15.97 0.68 4.63
N VAL A 106 -15.76 1.36 3.51
CA VAL A 106 -16.80 2.15 2.83
C VAL A 106 -16.99 1.63 1.42
N SER A 107 -18.09 1.99 0.77
CA SER A 107 -18.33 1.72 -0.64
C SER A 107 -18.69 3.00 -1.39
N ALA A 108 -18.44 3.02 -2.70
CA ALA A 108 -18.82 4.11 -3.57
C ALA A 108 -19.24 3.57 -4.96
N PRO A 109 -20.09 4.28 -5.71
CA PRO A 109 -20.41 3.90 -7.09
C PRO A 109 -19.15 3.85 -7.96
N GLN A 110 -19.01 2.84 -8.83
CA GLN A 110 -17.86 2.73 -9.73
C GLN A 110 -17.73 3.90 -10.72
N SER A 111 -18.85 4.57 -11.02
CA SER A 111 -18.92 5.73 -11.90
C SER A 111 -18.31 6.98 -11.27
N ASP A 112 -18.42 7.15 -9.95
CA ASP A 112 -17.95 8.31 -9.19
C ASP A 112 -17.48 7.92 -7.78
N PRO A 113 -16.26 7.39 -7.63
CA PRO A 113 -15.76 6.84 -6.37
C PRO A 113 -15.14 7.87 -5.43
N GLY A 114 -15.32 9.17 -5.71
CA GLY A 114 -14.80 10.24 -4.87
C GLY A 114 -15.30 10.17 -3.42
N GLN A 115 -14.51 10.71 -2.49
CA GLN A 115 -14.79 10.66 -1.04
C GLN A 115 -16.20 11.16 -0.65
N ALA A 116 -16.77 12.08 -1.41
CA ALA A 116 -18.13 12.59 -1.18
C ALA A 116 -19.23 11.53 -1.32
N ASN A 117 -18.97 10.44 -2.05
CA ASN A 117 -19.93 9.36 -2.31
C ASN A 117 -19.66 8.12 -1.45
N TRP A 118 -18.77 8.21 -0.46
CA TRP A 118 -18.43 7.09 0.41
C TRP A 118 -19.55 6.81 1.40
N ILE A 119 -20.08 5.59 1.34
CA ILE A 119 -21.12 5.08 2.23
C ILE A 119 -20.52 3.98 3.10
N GLU A 120 -20.71 4.09 4.41
CA GLU A 120 -20.15 3.13 5.37
C GLU A 120 -20.74 1.72 5.19
N VAL A 121 -19.87 0.71 5.17
CA VAL A 121 -20.22 -0.73 5.07
C VAL A 121 -19.88 -1.43 6.38
N VAL A 122 -18.65 -1.22 6.88
CA VAL A 122 -18.22 -1.68 8.20
C VAL A 122 -17.66 -0.48 8.95
N PRO A 123 -18.29 -0.07 10.07
CA PRO A 123 -17.83 1.08 10.85
C PRO A 123 -16.48 0.83 11.51
N HIS A 124 -15.82 1.92 11.87
CA HIS A 124 -14.61 1.88 12.69
C HIS A 124 -14.87 1.23 14.05
N ARG A 125 -13.94 0.38 14.50
CA ARG A 125 -13.93 -0.23 15.84
C ARG A 125 -12.59 0.06 16.52
N ALA A 126 -12.63 0.53 17.76
CA ALA A 126 -11.45 0.99 18.50
C ALA A 126 -10.49 -0.15 18.89
N ASP A 127 -11.00 -1.37 18.94
CA ASP A 127 -10.32 -2.60 19.38
C ASP A 127 -10.06 -3.59 18.24
N VAL A 128 -10.59 -3.32 17.03
CA VAL A 128 -10.47 -4.19 15.86
C VAL A 128 -9.89 -3.44 14.67
N MET A 129 -8.69 -3.84 14.26
CA MET A 129 -8.04 -3.31 13.04
C MET A 129 -8.47 -4.11 11.81
N LEU A 130 -9.04 -3.45 10.80
CA LEU A 130 -9.31 -4.05 9.50
C LEU A 130 -8.03 -4.07 8.66
N THR A 131 -7.48 -5.25 8.41
CA THR A 131 -6.15 -5.42 7.76
C THR A 131 -6.24 -5.88 6.32
N GLY A 132 -7.32 -6.55 5.91
CA GLY A 132 -7.49 -7.03 4.55
C GLY A 132 -8.96 -7.20 4.15
N MET A 133 -9.20 -7.25 2.84
CA MET A 133 -10.52 -7.45 2.24
C MET A 133 -10.39 -8.28 0.96
N THR A 134 -11.35 -9.15 0.69
CA THR A 134 -11.46 -9.94 -0.55
C THR A 134 -12.92 -10.12 -0.89
N PHE A 135 -13.30 -9.89 -2.14
CA PHE A 135 -14.69 -9.91 -2.58
C PHE A 135 -14.95 -11.02 -3.62
N PHE A 136 -15.81 -11.98 -3.26
CA PHE A 136 -16.32 -13.03 -4.15
C PHE A 136 -17.70 -12.64 -4.69
N ALA A 137 -18.27 -13.48 -5.56
CA ALA A 137 -19.60 -13.25 -6.13
C ALA A 137 -20.73 -13.19 -5.09
N ASP A 138 -20.72 -14.07 -4.09
CA ASP A 138 -21.82 -14.20 -3.12
C ASP A 138 -21.47 -13.68 -1.72
N HIS A 139 -20.18 -13.51 -1.42
CA HIS A 139 -19.70 -13.16 -0.09
C HIS A 139 -18.43 -12.33 -0.15
N TYR A 140 -18.11 -11.65 0.95
CA TYR A 140 -16.82 -11.01 1.13
C TYR A 140 -16.16 -11.51 2.41
N VAL A 141 -14.83 -11.46 2.40
CA VAL A 141 -13.99 -11.89 3.51
C VAL A 141 -13.17 -10.70 3.97
N LEU A 142 -13.24 -10.41 5.27
CA LEU A 142 -12.40 -9.43 5.92
C LEU A 142 -11.37 -10.15 6.79
N VAL A 143 -10.14 -9.66 6.73
CA VAL A 143 -9.09 -10.04 7.67
C VAL A 143 -8.99 -8.91 8.68
N GLU A 144 -9.15 -9.24 9.95
CA GLU A 144 -9.12 -8.29 11.06
C GLU A 144 -8.01 -8.66 12.05
N ARG A 145 -7.69 -7.75 12.96
CA ARG A 145 -6.84 -8.02 14.11
C ARG A 145 -7.52 -7.51 15.37
N GLU A 146 -7.77 -8.40 16.32
CA GLU A 146 -8.48 -8.14 17.57
C GLU A 146 -7.74 -8.85 18.70
N GLY A 147 -7.48 -8.16 19.82
CA GLY A 147 -6.71 -8.74 20.93
C GLY A 147 -5.31 -9.23 20.54
N GLY A 148 -4.74 -8.70 19.45
CA GLY A 148 -3.44 -9.11 18.90
C GLY A 148 -3.48 -10.32 17.95
N LEU A 149 -4.63 -11.00 17.82
CA LEU A 149 -4.82 -12.19 16.98
C LEU A 149 -5.51 -11.85 15.66
N PRO A 150 -5.14 -12.49 14.54
CA PRO A 150 -5.86 -12.35 13.29
C PRO A 150 -7.25 -12.99 13.39
N GLN A 151 -8.26 -12.34 12.81
CA GLN A 151 -9.61 -12.89 12.67
C GLN A 151 -9.97 -12.92 11.18
N ILE A 152 -10.63 -13.99 10.74
CA ILE A 152 -11.17 -14.11 9.38
C ILE A 152 -12.68 -14.07 9.48
N VAL A 153 -13.28 -13.05 8.90
CA VAL A 153 -14.71 -12.76 8.99
C VAL A 153 -15.33 -12.89 7.62
N ILE A 154 -16.32 -13.77 7.47
CA ILE A 154 -17.01 -14.04 6.22
C ILE A 154 -18.42 -13.48 6.31
N THR A 155 -18.81 -12.65 5.34
CA THR A 155 -20.15 -12.06 5.28
C THR A 155 -20.80 -12.34 3.93
N ASP A 156 -22.01 -12.88 3.96
CA ASP A 156 -22.85 -13.12 2.80
C ASP A 156 -23.47 -11.80 2.32
N PHE A 157 -23.33 -11.48 1.03
CA PHE A 157 -23.82 -10.21 0.47
C PHE A 157 -25.34 -10.10 0.46
N ARG A 158 -26.04 -11.23 0.30
CA ARG A 158 -27.49 -11.26 0.11
C ARG A 158 -28.24 -11.13 1.43
N THR A 159 -27.71 -11.74 2.49
CA THR A 159 -28.36 -11.85 3.79
C THR A 159 -27.73 -10.94 4.83
N GLY A 160 -26.49 -10.49 4.62
CA GLY A 160 -25.69 -9.81 5.64
C GLY A 160 -25.27 -10.72 6.79
N ALA A 161 -25.49 -12.04 6.68
CA ALA A 161 -25.08 -12.98 7.71
C ALA A 161 -23.57 -13.07 7.77
N THR A 162 -23.03 -12.85 8.97
CA THR A 162 -21.59 -12.82 9.23
C THR A 162 -21.21 -13.91 10.22
N HIS A 163 -20.08 -14.57 9.97
CA HIS A 163 -19.45 -15.49 10.92
C HIS A 163 -17.92 -15.40 10.87
N ARG A 164 -17.28 -15.87 11.93
CA ARG A 164 -15.82 -15.95 12.04
C ARG A 164 -15.34 -17.38 11.88
N ILE A 165 -14.17 -17.57 11.28
CA ILE A 165 -13.46 -18.86 11.36
C ILE A 165 -12.95 -19.02 12.80
N ALA A 166 -13.34 -20.11 13.46
CA ALA A 166 -12.91 -20.43 14.80
C ALA A 166 -11.56 -21.17 14.78
N PHE A 167 -10.64 -20.75 15.65
CA PHE A 167 -9.37 -21.40 15.88
C PHE A 167 -9.34 -21.90 17.33
N PRO A 168 -9.10 -23.21 17.58
CA PRO A 168 -9.18 -23.76 18.93
C PRO A 168 -8.00 -23.34 19.81
N GLU A 169 -6.85 -23.01 19.22
CA GLU A 169 -5.67 -22.56 19.95
C GLU A 169 -5.83 -21.10 20.43
N PRO A 170 -5.35 -20.78 21.65
CA PRO A 170 -5.43 -19.42 22.19
C PRO A 170 -4.45 -18.43 21.53
N VAL A 171 -3.46 -18.93 20.78
CA VAL A 171 -2.47 -18.12 20.07
C VAL A 171 -2.19 -18.77 18.71
N TYR A 172 -2.32 -18.00 17.65
CA TYR A 172 -2.18 -18.48 16.28
C TYR A 172 -1.86 -17.37 15.29
N THR A 173 -1.53 -17.75 14.06
CA THR A 173 -1.50 -16.86 12.90
C THR A 173 -2.49 -17.37 11.87
N ALA A 174 -3.15 -16.46 11.16
CA ALA A 174 -4.06 -16.80 10.09
C ALA A 174 -4.09 -15.66 9.08
N GLY A 175 -4.33 -15.97 7.82
CA GLY A 175 -4.39 -14.97 6.76
C GLY A 175 -4.97 -15.53 5.48
N ALA A 176 -5.27 -14.63 4.54
CA ALA A 176 -5.72 -15.03 3.21
C ALA A 176 -4.63 -15.82 2.49
N GLY A 177 -5.00 -16.97 1.93
CA GLY A 177 -4.18 -17.74 1.00
C GLY A 177 -4.42 -17.28 -0.44
N SER A 178 -3.98 -18.08 -1.40
CA SER A 178 -4.24 -17.81 -2.83
C SER A 178 -5.71 -18.10 -3.18
N ASN A 179 -6.43 -17.05 -3.58
CA ASN A 179 -7.81 -17.08 -4.05
C ASN A 179 -7.87 -16.42 -5.43
N ALA A 180 -8.10 -17.19 -6.50
CA ALA A 180 -8.02 -16.71 -7.88
C ALA A 180 -9.35 -16.76 -8.64
N GLU A 181 -10.35 -17.43 -8.06
CA GLU A 181 -11.68 -17.62 -8.66
C GLU A 181 -12.69 -16.71 -7.96
N TYR A 182 -13.37 -15.88 -8.74
CA TYR A 182 -14.34 -14.90 -8.23
C TYR A 182 -15.67 -15.56 -7.85
N ASP A 183 -16.16 -16.45 -8.72
CA ASP A 183 -17.34 -17.26 -8.46
C ASP A 183 -16.93 -18.54 -7.72
N SER A 184 -16.55 -18.36 -6.46
CA SER A 184 -16.14 -19.42 -5.55
C SER A 184 -16.98 -19.37 -4.29
N LYS A 185 -17.35 -20.55 -3.79
CA LYS A 185 -17.96 -20.74 -2.46
C LYS A 185 -16.94 -21.08 -1.38
N THR A 186 -15.66 -21.12 -1.74
CA THR A 186 -14.56 -21.50 -0.86
C THR A 186 -13.56 -20.36 -0.74
N PHE A 187 -13.15 -20.07 0.48
CA PHE A 187 -12.05 -19.16 0.79
C PHE A 187 -10.85 -19.97 1.27
N ARG A 188 -9.73 -19.84 0.57
CA ARG A 188 -8.45 -20.43 0.99
C ARG A 188 -7.75 -19.51 1.97
N TYR A 189 -7.38 -20.05 3.12
CA TYR A 189 -6.58 -19.37 4.14
C TYR A 189 -5.37 -20.21 4.55
N THR A 190 -4.40 -19.57 5.17
CA THR A 190 -3.28 -20.22 5.85
C THR A 190 -3.47 -20.10 7.36
N TYR A 191 -3.06 -21.12 8.10
CA TYR A 191 -3.09 -21.22 9.55
C TYR A 191 -1.81 -21.87 10.04
#